data_AF-A0A7L0PB68-F1
#
_entry.id   AF-A0A7L0PB68-F1
#
_cell.length_a   1.000
_cell.length_b   1.000
_cell.length_c   1.000
_cell.angle_alpha   90.00
_cell.angle_beta   90.00
_cell.angle_gamma   90.00
#
_symmetry.space_group_name_H-M   'P 1'
#
loop_
_entity.id
_entity.type
_entity.pdbx_description
1 polymer ?
#
loop_
_entity_poly.entity_id
_entity_poly.type
_entity_poly.pdbx_seq_one_letter_code
_entity_poly.pdbx_strand_id
1 'polypeptide(L)'
;MHLHSGCQIAVSPDTKYFAVDWLGVEVTRATLGIIGMGRIGYKVAQRARAFNMRILYHNRNRRRKEEEEAVGAHYCKKMEDLLQQSDFVMLVVNLTPETHKLIGKKELGLMKPTATLINISRGAVIDQDALVEALQNKVIRSAALDVTYPEPLPRDHPLLKLNNIIITPHIGTATVQAICMMAEEAIANMLAVLNGQPIPSEVFPK
;
A
#
# COMPACT_ATOMS: atom_id res chain seq x y z
N MET A 1 5.24 6.46 15.04
CA MET A 1 3.94 6.68 15.69
C MET A 1 2.98 5.62 15.21
N HIS A 2 2.30 4.93 16.13
CA HIS A 2 1.26 3.96 15.81
C HIS A 2 -0.07 4.59 16.14
N LEU A 3 -0.97 4.66 15.16
CA LEU A 3 -2.32 5.20 15.34
C LEU A 3 -3.04 4.54 16.53
N HIS A 4 -2.82 3.23 16.75
CA HIS A 4 -3.38 2.49 17.88
C HIS A 4 -2.83 2.95 19.24
N SER A 5 -1.50 2.98 19.41
CA SER A 5 -0.88 3.47 20.65
C SER A 5 -1.20 4.94 20.90
N GLY A 6 -1.28 5.75 19.84
CA GLY A 6 -1.69 7.15 19.92
C GLY A 6 -3.12 7.30 20.43
N CYS A 7 -4.06 6.50 19.92
CA CYS A 7 -5.45 6.50 20.39
C CYS A 7 -5.54 6.07 21.85
N GLN A 8 -4.91 4.96 22.24
CA GLN A 8 -4.88 4.46 23.62
C GLN A 8 -4.36 5.52 24.60
N ILE A 9 -3.32 6.24 24.21
CA ILE A 9 -2.73 7.28 25.05
C ILE A 9 -3.61 8.52 25.07
N ALA A 10 -4.21 8.92 23.95
CA ALA A 10 -5.13 10.05 23.91
C ALA A 10 -6.40 9.84 24.77
N VAL A 11 -6.89 8.60 24.89
CA VAL A 11 -8.10 8.29 25.70
C VAL A 11 -7.78 7.82 27.12
N SER A 12 -6.51 7.59 27.45
CA SER A 12 -6.13 7.12 28.78
C SER A 12 -6.28 8.23 29.82
N PRO A 13 -7.00 7.98 30.94
CA PRO A 13 -7.12 8.95 32.03
C PRO A 13 -5.77 9.22 32.73
N ASP A 14 -4.79 8.34 32.56
CA ASP A 14 -3.45 8.46 33.15
C ASP A 14 -2.50 9.34 32.31
N THR A 15 -2.88 9.69 31.07
CA THR A 15 -2.07 10.54 30.20
C THR A 15 -2.14 11.98 30.67
N LYS A 16 -1.10 12.40 31.41
CA LYS A 16 -0.96 13.79 31.87
C LYS A 16 -0.18 14.68 30.89
N TYR A 17 0.74 14.09 30.14
CA TYR A 17 1.59 14.77 29.16
C TYR A 17 1.89 13.84 27.98
N PHE A 18 2.16 14.43 26.81
CA PHE A 18 2.70 13.69 25.66
C PHE A 18 4.22 13.73 25.69
N ALA A 19 4.86 12.57 25.57
CA ALA A 19 6.31 12.48 25.57
C ALA A 19 6.89 13.09 24.27
N VAL A 20 8.02 13.79 24.39
CA VAL A 20 8.64 14.56 23.29
C VAL A 20 9.28 13.64 22.24
N ASP A 21 9.56 12.39 22.58
CA ASP A 21 10.11 11.36 21.69
C ASP A 21 9.11 10.80 20.67
N TRP A 22 7.89 11.36 20.62
CA TRP A 22 6.80 11.00 19.71
C TRP A 22 6.96 11.61 18.30
N LEU A 23 8.11 11.35 17.68
CA LEU A 23 8.45 11.93 16.38
C LEU A 23 7.87 11.12 15.21
N GLY A 24 7.15 11.83 14.35
CA GLY A 24 6.70 11.33 13.06
C GLY A 24 7.82 11.29 12.01
N VAL A 25 7.47 10.91 10.78
CA VAL A 25 8.32 11.08 9.61
C VAL A 25 7.66 12.11 8.72
N GLU A 26 8.38 13.16 8.35
CA GLU A 26 7.88 14.16 7.42
C GLU A 26 7.70 13.55 6.03
N VAL A 27 6.55 13.81 5.40
CA VAL A 27 6.27 13.36 4.03
C VAL A 27 6.72 14.38 3.00
N THR A 28 6.70 15.67 3.34
CA THR A 28 7.16 16.75 2.48
C THR A 28 8.61 16.53 2.07
N ARG A 29 8.92 16.60 0.77
CA ARG A 29 10.25 16.32 0.17
C ARG A 29 10.75 14.87 0.32
N ALA A 30 10.03 14.00 1.02
CA ALA A 30 10.37 12.58 1.07
C ALA A 30 10.13 11.92 -0.29
N THR A 31 10.78 10.77 -0.50
CA THR A 31 10.67 10.00 -1.74
C THR A 31 9.61 8.91 -1.58
N LEU A 32 8.56 8.98 -2.40
CA LEU A 32 7.55 7.92 -2.56
C LEU A 32 7.90 7.07 -3.78
N GLY A 33 8.19 5.79 -3.54
CA GLY A 33 8.30 4.76 -4.57
C GLY A 33 7.00 4.00 -4.76
N ILE A 34 6.41 4.04 -5.95
CA ILE A 34 5.18 3.33 -6.29
C ILE A 34 5.51 2.11 -7.16
N ILE A 35 5.24 0.91 -6.66
CA ILE A 35 5.36 -0.32 -7.44
C ILE A 35 3.95 -0.66 -7.95
N GLY A 36 3.72 -0.52 -9.26
CA GLY A 36 2.39 -0.66 -9.86
C GLY A 36 1.64 0.68 -10.01
N MET A 37 2.17 1.61 -10.79
CA MET A 37 1.47 2.86 -11.14
C MET A 37 0.41 2.65 -12.23
N GLY A 38 -0.63 1.87 -11.91
CA GLY A 38 -1.86 1.71 -12.70
C GLY A 38 -2.86 2.87 -12.49
N ARG A 39 -4.16 2.60 -12.49
CA ARG A 39 -5.19 3.62 -12.20
C ARG A 39 -5.06 4.18 -10.77
N ILE A 40 -4.98 3.29 -9.78
CA ILE A 40 -4.88 3.65 -8.36
C ILE A 40 -3.53 4.33 -8.08
N GLY A 41 -2.41 3.71 -8.50
CA GLY A 41 -1.08 4.28 -8.26
C GLY A 41 -0.89 5.67 -8.89
N TYR A 42 -1.51 5.93 -10.05
CA TYR A 42 -1.50 7.28 -10.65
C TYR A 42 -2.27 8.30 -9.81
N LYS A 43 -3.44 7.92 -9.27
CA LYS A 43 -4.21 8.77 -8.35
C LYS A 43 -3.48 9.01 -7.02
N VAL A 44 -2.66 8.06 -6.57
CA VAL A 44 -1.75 8.26 -5.44
C VAL A 44 -0.66 9.27 -5.80
N ALA A 45 -0.01 9.12 -6.96
CA ALA A 45 1.01 10.08 -7.42
C ALA A 45 0.46 11.52 -7.51
N GLN A 46 -0.77 11.70 -8.02
CA GLN A 46 -1.44 13.01 -8.04
C GLN A 46 -1.54 13.66 -6.65
N ARG A 47 -1.85 12.87 -5.61
CA ARG A 47 -1.95 13.34 -4.22
C ARG A 47 -0.57 13.58 -3.62
N ALA A 48 0.39 12.67 -3.84
CA ALA A 48 1.76 12.80 -3.37
C ALA A 48 2.45 14.06 -3.92
N ARG A 49 2.14 14.45 -5.16
CA ARG A 49 2.64 15.70 -5.74
C ARG A 49 2.19 16.93 -4.94
N ALA A 50 0.95 16.94 -4.46
CA ALA A 50 0.44 18.05 -3.64
C ALA A 50 1.15 18.17 -2.29
N PHE A 51 1.76 17.07 -1.80
CA PHE A 51 2.62 17.06 -0.61
C PHE A 51 4.08 17.40 -0.92
N ASN A 52 4.42 17.82 -2.16
CA ASN A 52 5.80 18.08 -2.60
C ASN A 52 6.74 16.88 -2.40
N MET A 53 6.23 15.65 -2.57
CA MET A 53 7.05 14.45 -2.53
C MET A 53 7.81 14.26 -3.84
N ARG A 54 9.01 13.66 -3.77
CA ARG A 54 9.67 13.10 -4.96
C ARG A 54 9.02 11.77 -5.30
N ILE A 55 8.50 11.61 -6.50
CA ILE A 55 7.77 10.39 -6.90
C ILE A 55 8.66 9.56 -7.84
N LEU A 56 8.95 8.33 -7.42
CA LEU A 56 9.54 7.28 -8.24
C LEU A 56 8.48 6.21 -8.51
N TYR A 57 8.52 5.56 -9.66
CA TYR A 57 7.63 4.43 -9.90
C TYR A 57 8.26 3.34 -10.77
N HIS A 58 7.80 2.10 -10.56
CA HIS A 58 8.16 0.95 -11.37
C HIS A 58 6.92 0.22 -11.86
N ASN A 59 6.90 -0.12 -13.15
CA ASN A 59 5.87 -0.88 -13.85
C ASN A 59 6.54 -1.82 -14.84
N ARG A 60 5.86 -2.92 -15.21
CA ARG A 60 6.24 -3.72 -16.38
C ARG A 60 6.26 -2.90 -17.67
N ASN A 61 5.25 -2.05 -17.85
CA ASN A 61 5.14 -1.13 -18.99
C ASN A 61 5.17 0.31 -18.47
N ARG A 62 6.12 1.10 -18.98
CA ARG A 62 6.23 2.54 -18.67
C ARG A 62 4.95 3.26 -19.09
N ARG A 63 4.52 4.24 -18.28
CA ARG A 63 3.43 5.13 -18.63
C ARG A 63 3.84 6.08 -19.76
N ARG A 64 2.86 6.76 -20.35
CA ARG A 64 3.15 7.80 -21.35
C ARG A 64 3.87 8.96 -20.67
N LYS A 65 4.77 9.62 -21.41
CA LYS A 65 5.61 10.69 -20.87
C LYS A 65 4.79 11.85 -20.34
N GLU A 66 3.68 12.19 -21.00
CA GLU A 66 2.78 13.27 -20.60
C GLU A 66 2.11 12.98 -19.25
N GLU A 67 1.79 11.70 -18.98
CA GLU A 67 1.25 11.29 -17.68
C GLU A 67 2.29 11.41 -16.57
N GLU A 68 3.55 11.06 -16.86
CA GLU A 68 4.66 11.19 -15.91
C GLU A 68 4.89 12.65 -15.52
N GLU A 69 4.99 13.53 -16.52
CA GLU A 69 5.18 14.98 -16.35
C GLU A 69 4.01 15.60 -15.58
N ALA A 70 2.77 15.18 -15.88
CA ALA A 70 1.58 15.66 -15.21
C ALA A 70 1.52 15.34 -13.70
N VAL A 71 2.31 14.38 -13.19
CA VAL A 71 2.42 14.11 -11.75
C VAL A 71 3.84 14.28 -11.19
N GLY A 72 4.82 14.64 -12.01
CA GLY A 72 6.22 14.71 -11.62
C GLY A 72 6.83 13.37 -11.22
N ALA A 73 6.31 12.25 -11.77
CA ALA A 73 6.80 10.91 -11.47
C ALA A 73 7.96 10.50 -12.37
N HIS A 74 8.97 9.87 -11.78
CA HIS A 74 10.14 9.38 -12.51
C HIS A 74 10.11 7.85 -12.60
N TYR A 75 10.21 7.33 -13.81
CA TYR A 75 10.23 5.89 -14.04
C TYR A 75 11.58 5.27 -13.67
N CYS A 76 11.55 4.25 -12.83
CA CYS A 76 12.68 3.40 -12.51
C CYS A 76 12.61 2.11 -13.35
N LYS A 77 13.60 1.90 -14.22
CA LYS A 77 13.67 0.70 -15.06
C LYS A 77 13.85 -0.58 -14.23
N LYS A 78 14.61 -0.50 -13.13
CA LYS A 78 14.77 -1.58 -12.16
C LYS A 78 14.01 -1.25 -10.88
N MET A 79 13.37 -2.25 -10.29
CA MET A 79 12.66 -2.09 -9.02
C MET A 79 13.63 -1.79 -7.88
N GLU A 80 14.83 -2.35 -7.94
CA GLU A 80 15.90 -2.15 -6.95
C GLU A 80 16.29 -0.68 -6.80
N ASP A 81 16.40 0.05 -7.92
CA ASP A 81 16.74 1.48 -7.90
C ASP A 81 15.67 2.29 -7.15
N LEU A 82 14.40 1.91 -7.28
CA LEU A 82 13.29 2.52 -6.55
C LEU A 82 13.36 2.19 -5.07
N LEU A 83 13.57 0.92 -4.71
CA LEU A 83 13.63 0.46 -3.31
C LEU A 83 14.73 1.19 -2.52
N GLN A 84 15.91 1.33 -3.11
CA GLN A 84 17.06 1.98 -2.45
C GLN A 84 16.87 3.49 -2.23
N GLN A 85 16.10 4.15 -3.09
CA GLN A 85 15.91 5.61 -3.04
C GLN A 85 14.68 6.05 -2.25
N SER A 86 13.73 5.16 -1.98
CA SER A 86 12.42 5.52 -1.42
C SER A 86 12.42 5.55 0.10
N ASP A 87 11.78 6.57 0.67
CA ASP A 87 11.47 6.65 2.11
C ASP A 87 10.12 5.98 2.41
N PHE A 88 9.22 5.97 1.44
CA PHE A 88 7.97 5.24 1.46
C PHE A 88 7.86 4.38 0.20
N VAL A 89 7.61 3.08 0.35
CA VAL A 89 7.39 2.15 -0.78
C VAL A 89 5.96 1.69 -0.75
N MET A 90 5.17 1.98 -1.79
CA MET A 90 3.76 1.61 -1.87
C MET A 90 3.51 0.58 -2.96
N LEU A 91 2.90 -0.54 -2.59
CA LEU A 91 2.52 -1.62 -3.48
C LEU A 91 1.08 -1.43 -3.97
N VAL A 92 0.93 -1.32 -5.29
CA VAL A 92 -0.35 -1.10 -5.98
C VAL A 92 -0.44 -1.99 -7.23
N VAL A 93 -0.02 -3.25 -7.10
CA VAL A 93 0.00 -4.26 -8.17
C VAL A 93 -1.20 -5.21 -8.08
N ASN A 94 -1.55 -5.88 -9.18
CA ASN A 94 -2.43 -7.04 -9.11
C ASN A 94 -1.65 -8.25 -8.57
N LEU A 95 -2.32 -9.18 -7.88
CA LEU A 95 -1.73 -10.47 -7.54
C LEU A 95 -1.79 -11.38 -8.77
N THR A 96 -0.62 -11.79 -9.24
CA THR A 96 -0.37 -12.74 -10.33
C THR A 96 0.77 -13.66 -9.91
N PRO A 97 1.07 -14.74 -10.65
CA PRO A 97 2.24 -15.58 -10.35
C PRO A 97 3.55 -14.78 -10.28
N GLU A 98 3.70 -13.75 -11.12
CA GLU A 98 4.91 -12.90 -11.16
C GLU A 98 4.99 -11.89 -10.00
N THR A 99 3.87 -11.54 -9.38
CA THR A 99 3.83 -10.60 -8.24
C THR A 99 3.59 -11.29 -6.90
N HIS A 100 3.41 -12.61 -6.90
CA HIS A 100 3.34 -13.40 -5.68
C HIS A 100 4.70 -13.37 -4.96
N LYS A 101 4.70 -12.94 -3.69
CA LYS A 101 5.92 -12.69 -2.90
C LYS A 101 6.93 -11.78 -3.62
N LEU A 102 6.44 -10.81 -4.40
CA LEU A 102 7.26 -9.80 -5.09
C LEU A 102 8.21 -9.08 -4.13
N ILE A 103 7.76 -8.79 -2.91
CA ILE A 103 8.59 -8.21 -1.85
C ILE A 103 8.93 -9.32 -0.86
N GLY A 104 10.15 -9.86 -0.98
CA GLY A 104 10.71 -10.83 -0.06
C GLY A 104 11.89 -10.28 0.73
N LYS A 105 12.68 -11.17 1.32
CA LYS A 105 13.86 -10.83 2.14
C LYS A 105 14.87 -9.96 1.39
N LYS A 106 15.13 -10.26 0.11
CA LYS A 106 16.05 -9.49 -0.74
C LYS A 106 15.55 -8.06 -0.90
N GLU A 107 14.31 -7.88 -1.30
CA GLU A 107 13.73 -6.56 -1.60
C GLU A 107 13.62 -5.70 -0.34
N LEU A 108 13.21 -6.29 0.78
CA LEU A 108 13.21 -5.63 2.09
C LEU A 108 14.61 -5.16 2.50
N GLY A 109 15.65 -5.97 2.23
CA GLY A 109 17.04 -5.61 2.51
C GLY A 109 17.62 -4.51 1.61
N LEU A 110 16.98 -4.23 0.47
CA LEU A 110 17.36 -3.12 -0.42
C LEU A 110 16.74 -1.79 -0.02
N MET A 111 15.68 -1.81 0.80
CA MET A 111 15.04 -0.60 1.29
C MET A 111 15.94 0.13 2.30
N LYS A 112 15.71 1.44 2.47
CA LYS A 112 16.39 2.18 3.54
C LYS A 112 15.96 1.63 4.91
N PRO A 113 16.86 1.62 5.92
CA PRO A 113 16.47 1.30 7.30
C PRO A 113 15.40 2.23 7.87
N THR A 114 15.27 3.44 7.31
CA THR A 114 14.26 4.44 7.68
C THR A 114 12.94 4.26 6.92
N ALA A 115 12.88 3.37 5.92
CA ALA A 115 11.75 3.30 5.00
C ALA A 115 10.50 2.68 5.63
N THR A 116 9.35 3.06 5.11
CA THR A 116 8.06 2.43 5.42
C THR A 116 7.52 1.69 4.20
N LEU A 117 7.21 0.40 4.36
CA LEU A 117 6.51 -0.40 3.35
C LEU A 117 4.99 -0.26 3.51
N ILE A 118 4.28 0.02 2.42
CA ILE A 118 2.83 0.22 2.41
C ILE A 118 2.21 -0.76 1.41
N ASN A 119 1.24 -1.56 1.83
CA ASN A 119 0.52 -2.47 0.96
C ASN A 119 -0.99 -2.21 0.97
N ILE A 120 -1.50 -1.76 -0.17
CA ILE A 120 -2.93 -1.56 -0.43
C ILE A 120 -3.40 -2.44 -1.61
N SER A 121 -2.64 -3.48 -1.93
CA SER A 121 -2.86 -4.34 -3.10
C SER A 121 -3.48 -5.69 -2.72
N ARG A 122 -2.66 -6.72 -2.50
CA ARG A 122 -3.05 -8.03 -1.94
C ARG A 122 -1.99 -8.50 -0.94
N GLY A 123 -2.39 -9.24 0.10
CA GLY A 123 -1.47 -9.71 1.14
C GLY A 123 -0.32 -10.55 0.59
N ALA A 124 -0.64 -11.51 -0.30
CA ALA A 124 0.32 -12.44 -0.90
C ALA A 124 1.34 -11.82 -1.87
N VAL A 125 1.30 -10.49 -2.09
CA VAL A 125 2.36 -9.77 -2.81
C VAL A 125 3.63 -9.64 -1.95
N ILE A 126 3.49 -9.72 -0.63
CA ILE A 126 4.60 -9.69 0.31
C ILE A 126 4.83 -11.10 0.85
N ASP A 127 6.10 -11.50 1.00
CA ASP A 127 6.44 -12.61 1.88
C ASP A 127 6.29 -12.16 3.34
N GLN A 128 5.18 -12.55 3.98
CA GLN A 128 4.83 -12.09 5.34
C GLN A 128 5.82 -12.55 6.40
N ASP A 129 6.46 -13.71 6.25
CA ASP A 129 7.46 -14.18 7.21
C ASP A 129 8.72 -13.33 7.11
N ALA A 130 9.13 -13.00 5.88
CA ALA A 130 10.24 -12.06 5.65
C ALA A 130 9.92 -10.65 6.19
N LEU A 131 8.66 -10.20 6.08
CA LEU A 131 8.25 -8.92 6.65
C LEU A 131 8.30 -8.93 8.18
N VAL A 132 7.86 -10.01 8.83
CA VAL A 132 7.98 -10.17 10.29
C VAL A 132 9.44 -10.07 10.71
N GLU A 133 10.32 -10.84 10.08
CA GLU A 133 11.77 -10.82 10.37
C GLU A 133 12.35 -9.42 10.17
N ALA A 134 12.03 -8.77 9.04
CA ALA A 134 12.53 -7.44 8.71
C ALA A 134 12.08 -6.38 9.72
N LEU A 135 10.84 -6.43 10.21
CA LEU A 135 10.32 -5.48 11.19
C LEU A 135 10.89 -5.73 12.60
N GLN A 136 11.02 -7.00 13.02
CA GLN A 136 11.63 -7.37 14.30
C GLN A 136 13.09 -6.93 14.38
N ASN A 137 13.84 -7.16 13.29
CA ASN A 137 15.26 -6.81 13.20
C ASN A 137 15.51 -5.37 12.75
N LYS A 138 14.46 -4.56 12.57
CA LYS A 138 14.54 -3.16 12.12
C LYS A 138 15.33 -2.99 10.80
N VAL A 139 15.23 -3.96 9.90
CA VAL A 139 15.75 -3.86 8.52
C VAL A 139 15.06 -2.72 7.79
N ILE A 140 13.78 -2.51 8.08
CA ILE A 140 13.01 -1.32 7.71
C ILE A 140 12.34 -0.74 8.96
N ARG A 141 11.98 0.54 8.92
CA ARG A 141 11.43 1.25 10.06
C ARG A 141 10.06 0.71 10.44
N SER A 142 9.17 0.58 9.46
CA SER A 142 7.77 0.25 9.70
C SER A 142 7.05 -0.30 8.47
N ALA A 143 5.84 -0.85 8.69
CA ALA A 143 4.91 -1.20 7.62
C ALA A 143 3.49 -0.68 7.87
N ALA A 144 2.71 -0.51 6.80
CA ALA A 144 1.27 -0.23 6.86
C ALA A 144 0.54 -1.11 5.84
N LEU A 145 -0.36 -1.98 6.31
CA LEU A 145 -1.03 -2.98 5.49
C LEU A 145 -2.54 -2.79 5.57
N ASP A 146 -3.22 -2.60 4.45
CA ASP A 146 -4.69 -2.74 4.38
C ASP A 146 -5.12 -4.16 4.02
N VAL A 147 -4.18 -4.99 3.56
CA VAL A 147 -4.43 -6.34 3.06
C VAL A 147 -3.44 -7.31 3.68
N THR A 148 -3.89 -8.52 3.99
CA THR A 148 -3.07 -9.58 4.61
C THR A 148 -3.39 -10.94 4.00
N TYR A 149 -2.60 -11.97 4.33
CA TYR A 149 -2.87 -13.34 3.92
C TYR A 149 -2.55 -14.33 5.06
N PRO A 150 -3.48 -15.21 5.46
CA PRO A 150 -4.91 -15.17 5.11
C PRO A 150 -5.58 -13.90 5.67
N GLU A 151 -6.80 -13.62 5.20
CA GLU A 151 -7.57 -12.47 5.65
C GLU A 151 -8.90 -12.91 6.29
N PRO A 152 -9.14 -12.64 7.58
CA PRO A 152 -8.26 -11.90 8.49
C PRO A 152 -7.12 -12.77 9.05
N LEU A 153 -6.04 -12.14 9.55
CA LEU A 153 -4.90 -12.87 10.15
C LEU A 153 -5.33 -13.75 11.33
N PRO A 154 -4.64 -14.90 11.56
CA PRO A 154 -4.74 -15.64 12.82
C PRO A 154 -4.44 -14.71 14.00
N ARG A 155 -5.17 -14.86 15.11
CA ARG A 155 -5.10 -13.92 16.25
C ARG A 155 -3.74 -13.94 16.96
N ASP A 156 -3.01 -15.04 16.83
CA ASP A 156 -1.68 -15.26 17.38
C ASP A 156 -0.55 -14.83 16.41
N HIS A 157 -0.89 -14.40 15.20
CA HIS A 157 0.08 -14.05 14.16
C HIS A 157 1.05 -12.95 14.61
N PRO A 158 2.39 -13.10 14.39
CA PRO A 158 3.39 -12.17 14.91
C PRO A 158 3.19 -10.70 14.52
N LEU A 159 2.75 -10.43 13.28
CA LEU A 159 2.47 -9.06 12.81
C LEU A 159 1.49 -8.29 13.72
N LEU A 160 0.54 -8.96 14.38
CA LEU A 160 -0.41 -8.32 15.30
C LEU A 160 0.21 -7.86 16.62
N LYS A 161 1.42 -8.35 16.93
CA LYS A 161 2.16 -8.06 18.18
C LYS A 161 3.28 -7.05 17.98
N LEU A 162 3.61 -6.72 16.73
CA LEU A 162 4.69 -5.79 16.43
C LEU A 162 4.26 -4.36 16.69
N ASN A 163 5.15 -3.60 17.32
CA ASN A 163 4.86 -2.20 17.57
C ASN A 163 5.04 -1.37 16.32
N ASN A 164 5.90 -1.73 15.36
CA ASN A 164 6.24 -0.90 14.19
C ASN A 164 5.39 -1.17 12.93
N ILE A 165 4.11 -1.50 13.09
CA ILE A 165 3.19 -1.76 11.97
C ILE A 165 1.80 -1.15 12.23
N ILE A 166 1.08 -0.85 11.15
CA ILE A 166 -0.36 -0.57 11.19
C ILE A 166 -1.06 -1.55 10.25
N ILE A 167 -2.16 -2.15 10.69
CA ILE A 167 -2.98 -3.05 9.88
C ILE A 167 -4.43 -2.56 9.92
N THR A 168 -5.01 -2.36 8.75
CA THR A 168 -6.45 -2.07 8.58
C THR A 168 -7.14 -3.26 7.91
N PRO A 169 -8.44 -3.51 8.17
CA PRO A 169 -9.12 -4.72 7.73
C PRO A 169 -9.72 -4.58 6.32
N HIS A 170 -8.87 -4.33 5.31
CA HIS A 170 -9.25 -4.26 3.89
C HIS A 170 -10.40 -3.27 3.62
N ILE A 171 -10.16 -2.02 4.02
CA ILE A 171 -11.14 -0.95 3.98
C ILE A 171 -10.83 0.12 2.92
N GLY A 172 -9.90 -0.14 2.00
CA GLY A 172 -9.52 0.81 0.94
C GLY A 172 -10.69 1.29 0.06
N THR A 173 -11.76 0.51 -0.06
CA THR A 173 -13.00 0.87 -0.80
C THR A 173 -14.20 1.15 0.11
N ALA A 174 -14.03 1.16 1.43
CA ALA A 174 -15.12 1.25 2.41
C ALA A 174 -15.68 2.67 2.59
N THR A 175 -15.96 3.36 1.48
CA THR A 175 -16.74 4.61 1.47
C THR A 175 -18.15 4.32 0.99
N VAL A 176 -19.14 5.07 1.50
CA VAL A 176 -20.54 4.92 1.10
C VAL A 176 -20.67 5.02 -0.41
N GLN A 177 -20.02 6.02 -1.02
CA GLN A 177 -20.07 6.25 -2.46
C GLN A 177 -19.46 5.08 -3.25
N ALA A 178 -18.30 4.56 -2.85
CA ALA A 178 -17.66 3.46 -3.56
C ALA A 178 -18.48 2.16 -3.44
N ILE A 179 -19.01 1.86 -2.26
CA ILE A 179 -19.87 0.69 -2.06
C ILE A 179 -21.14 0.80 -2.90
N CYS A 180 -21.80 1.97 -2.94
CA CYS A 180 -22.98 2.17 -3.79
C CYS A 180 -22.65 1.99 -5.27
N MET A 181 -21.58 2.61 -5.78
CA MET A 181 -21.17 2.44 -7.19
C MET A 181 -20.85 0.98 -7.53
N MET A 182 -20.18 0.25 -6.63
CA MET A 182 -19.89 -1.17 -6.83
C MET A 182 -21.16 -2.02 -6.82
N ALA A 183 -22.13 -1.71 -5.96
CA ALA A 183 -23.41 -2.41 -5.89
C ALA A 183 -24.26 -2.15 -7.15
N GLU A 184 -24.32 -0.90 -7.61
CA GLU A 184 -24.99 -0.51 -8.87
C GLU A 184 -24.40 -1.24 -10.06
N GLU A 185 -23.07 -1.29 -10.18
CA GLU A 185 -22.37 -2.01 -11.24
C GLU A 185 -22.66 -3.52 -11.16
N ALA A 186 -22.63 -4.12 -9.97
CA ALA A 186 -22.95 -5.54 -9.80
C ALA A 186 -24.39 -5.86 -10.23
N ILE A 187 -25.36 -5.01 -9.86
CA ILE A 187 -26.76 -5.13 -10.27
C ILE A 187 -26.90 -5.00 -11.79
N ALA A 188 -26.23 -4.01 -12.39
CA ALA A 188 -26.26 -3.81 -13.85
C ALA A 188 -25.74 -5.04 -14.60
N ASN A 189 -24.62 -5.64 -14.13
CA ASN A 189 -24.09 -6.88 -14.71
C ASN A 189 -25.04 -8.06 -14.55
N MET A 190 -25.66 -8.24 -13.37
CA MET A 190 -26.65 -9.30 -13.15
C MET A 190 -27.88 -9.16 -14.06
N LEU A 191 -28.42 -7.94 -14.18
CA LEU A 191 -29.55 -7.67 -15.06
C LEU A 191 -29.20 -7.90 -16.54
N ALA A 192 -27.99 -7.54 -16.98
CA ALA A 192 -27.56 -7.81 -18.34
C ALA A 192 -27.57 -9.32 -18.65
N VAL A 193 -27.00 -10.14 -17.76
CA VAL A 193 -27.02 -11.61 -17.89
C VAL A 193 -28.45 -12.15 -17.97
N LEU A 194 -29.32 -11.76 -17.04
CA LEU A 194 -30.69 -12.25 -16.98
C LEU A 194 -31.52 -11.89 -18.22
N ASN A 195 -31.19 -10.80 -18.90
CA ASN A 195 -31.88 -10.33 -20.10
C ASN A 195 -31.17 -10.72 -21.41
N GLY A 196 -30.14 -11.57 -21.34
CA GLY A 196 -29.34 -11.96 -22.52
C GLY A 196 -28.64 -10.78 -23.22
N GLN A 197 -28.32 -9.72 -22.46
CA GLN A 197 -27.64 -8.53 -22.96
C GLN A 197 -26.13 -8.60 -22.69
N PRO A 198 -25.31 -7.83 -23.43
CA PRO A 198 -23.88 -7.69 -23.14
C PRO A 198 -23.63 -7.21 -21.71
N ILE A 199 -22.68 -7.84 -21.02
CA ILE A 199 -22.31 -7.54 -19.63
C ILE A 199 -21.45 -6.26 -19.59
N PRO A 200 -21.88 -5.17 -18.93
CA PRO A 200 -21.17 -3.89 -18.95
C PRO A 200 -19.71 -3.93 -18.48
N SER A 201 -19.43 -4.70 -17.43
CA SER A 201 -18.08 -4.87 -16.86
C SER A 201 -17.63 -6.33 -16.89
N GLU A 202 -17.75 -6.97 -18.05
CA GLU A 202 -17.30 -8.35 -18.23
C GLU A 202 -15.79 -8.49 -17.99
N VAL A 203 -15.42 -9.50 -17.21
CA VAL A 203 -14.02 -9.88 -16.99
C VAL A 203 -13.74 -11.15 -17.78
N PHE A 204 -12.95 -11.02 -18.83
CA PHE A 204 -12.51 -12.17 -19.61
C PHE A 204 -11.40 -12.94 -18.89
N PRO A 205 -11.40 -14.29 -18.96
CA PRO A 205 -10.26 -15.09 -18.57
C PRO A 205 -9.01 -14.61 -19.31
N LYS A 206 -7.87 -14.59 -18.60
CA LYS A 206 -6.57 -14.31 -19.20
C LYS A 206 -5.96 -15.58 -19.77
#